data_AF-A0A3N4KYJ3-F1
#
_entry.id   AF-A0A3N4KYJ3-F1
#
_cell.length_a   1.000
_cell.length_b   1.000
_cell.length_c   1.000
_cell.angle_alpha   90.00
_cell.angle_beta   90.00
_cell.angle_gamma   90.00
#
_symmetry.space_group_name_H-M   'P 1'
#
loop_
_entity.id
_entity.type
_entity.pdbx_description
1 polymer ?
#
loop_
_entity_poly.entity_id
_entity_poly.type
_entity_poly.pdbx_seq_one_letter_code
_entity_poly.pdbx_strand_id
1 'polypeptide(L)'
;MQMFSMLSLLLVAFAGILVAASPITSPTTAPVPECPSGKPFTGQAGCSSCSTVGNVVCGRDEDRVTDLICTAFGTTLSWVPVDDSDKCGVFTPPQQVDGCPSGKPFQATRRACETCATEGNVVCGLDGNMKADLKCTKVNGALIWVAVGGQCPKY
;
A
#
# COMPACT_ATOMS: atom_id res chain seq x y z
N MET A 1 -14.20 10.92 91.47
CA MET A 1 -14.55 9.55 91.88
C MET A 1 -15.22 8.92 90.66
N GLN A 2 -14.54 8.10 89.85
CA GLN A 2 -14.43 6.65 90.06
C GLN A 2 -15.82 6.09 90.42
N MET A 3 -16.48 5.24 89.64
CA MET A 3 -16.01 3.90 89.32
C MET A 3 -17.14 3.10 88.61
N PHE A 4 -16.74 2.16 87.74
CA PHE A 4 -17.47 0.95 87.27
C PHE A 4 -18.77 1.17 86.46
N SER A 5 -19.14 0.37 85.46
CA SER A 5 -18.94 -1.07 85.34
C SER A 5 -18.99 -1.49 83.88
N MET A 6 -18.07 -2.37 83.51
CA MET A 6 -18.21 -3.25 82.35
C MET A 6 -19.46 -4.15 82.47
N LEU A 7 -19.82 -4.76 81.33
CA LEU A 7 -20.78 -5.85 81.08
C LEU A 7 -22.13 -5.42 80.46
N SER A 8 -22.15 -5.41 79.13
CA SER A 8 -23.04 -6.32 78.41
C SER A 8 -22.47 -6.61 77.03
N LEU A 9 -21.75 -7.74 76.96
CA LEU A 9 -21.61 -8.53 75.75
C LEU A 9 -23.01 -8.72 75.16
N LEU A 10 -23.25 -8.31 73.91
CA LEU A 10 -23.85 -9.16 72.89
C LEU A 10 -23.83 -8.45 71.54
N LEU A 11 -23.73 -9.28 70.49
CA LEU A 11 -23.91 -8.95 69.06
C LEU A 11 -22.65 -8.45 68.32
N VAL A 12 -21.66 -9.33 68.29
CA VAL A 12 -20.96 -9.61 67.03
C VAL A 12 -21.96 -10.33 66.12
N ALA A 13 -22.59 -9.60 65.20
CA ALA A 13 -23.38 -10.18 64.12
C ALA A 13 -23.14 -9.39 62.83
N PHE A 14 -22.21 -9.91 62.04
CA PHE A 14 -22.15 -9.89 60.58
C PHE A 14 -23.19 -8.99 59.88
N ALA A 15 -22.72 -7.86 59.33
CA ALA A 15 -23.32 -7.27 58.14
C ALA A 15 -22.19 -7.04 57.13
N GLY A 16 -22.28 -7.76 56.02
CA GLY A 16 -21.21 -8.01 55.07
C GLY A 16 -20.56 -6.75 54.51
N ILE A 17 -19.23 -6.77 54.52
CA ILE A 17 -18.43 -5.96 53.62
C ILE A 17 -18.73 -6.50 52.21
N LEU A 18 -19.56 -5.77 51.48
CA LEU A 18 -19.65 -5.89 50.03
C LEU A 18 -18.29 -5.46 49.47
N VAL A 19 -17.35 -6.41 49.42
CA VAL A 19 -16.16 -6.29 48.58
C VAL A 19 -16.70 -6.29 47.17
N ALA A 20 -16.83 -5.10 46.59
CA ALA A 20 -16.98 -4.94 45.15
C ALA A 20 -15.74 -5.59 44.51
N ALA A 21 -15.88 -6.86 44.16
CA ALA A 21 -14.96 -7.55 43.29
C ALA A 21 -15.10 -6.88 41.92
N SER A 22 -14.33 -5.81 41.70
CA SER A 22 -14.05 -5.35 40.35
C SER A 22 -13.38 -6.53 39.65
N PRO A 23 -13.95 -7.08 38.56
CA PRO A 23 -13.23 -8.07 37.78
C PRO A 23 -11.93 -7.41 37.32
N ILE A 24 -10.80 -7.96 37.73
CA ILE A 24 -9.52 -7.70 37.10
C ILE A 24 -9.64 -8.36 35.73
N THR A 25 -10.22 -7.61 34.78
CA THR A 25 -10.13 -7.94 33.37
C THR A 25 -8.63 -7.90 33.07
N SER A 26 -8.01 -9.08 32.95
CA SER A 26 -6.74 -9.20 32.26
C SER A 26 -6.80 -8.33 31.00
N PRO A 27 -5.73 -7.63 30.59
CA PRO A 27 -5.70 -7.02 29.28
C PRO A 27 -5.79 -8.18 28.28
N THR A 28 -7.01 -8.50 27.88
CA THR A 28 -7.30 -9.24 26.66
C THR A 28 -6.64 -8.38 25.60
N THR A 29 -5.44 -8.80 25.20
CA THR A 29 -4.78 -8.23 24.04
C THR A 29 -5.75 -8.53 22.91
N ALA A 30 -6.53 -7.51 22.52
CA ALA A 30 -7.36 -7.61 21.35
C ALA A 30 -6.45 -8.11 20.23
N PRO A 31 -6.87 -9.11 19.43
CA PRO A 31 -6.05 -9.56 18.31
C PRO A 31 -5.66 -8.31 17.53
N VAL A 32 -4.35 -8.02 17.49
CA VAL A 32 -3.86 -6.91 16.68
C VAL A 32 -4.35 -7.24 15.27
N PRO A 33 -5.06 -6.34 14.59
CA PRO A 33 -5.54 -6.64 13.25
C PRO A 33 -4.33 -6.92 12.36
N GLU A 34 -4.10 -8.18 12.04
CA GLU A 34 -2.94 -8.61 11.27
C GLU A 34 -3.31 -8.51 9.79
N CYS A 35 -2.46 -7.83 9.01
CA CYS A 35 -2.61 -7.81 7.56
C CYS A 35 -2.12 -9.12 6.95
N PRO A 36 -2.55 -9.45 5.71
CA PRO A 36 -2.09 -10.64 4.99
C PRO A 36 -0.56 -10.78 4.91
N SER A 37 0.18 -9.66 4.88
CA SER A 37 1.64 -9.66 4.91
C SER A 37 2.29 -10.04 6.25
N GLY A 38 1.50 -10.21 7.33
CA GLY A 38 2.00 -10.42 8.69
C GLY A 38 2.66 -9.19 9.31
N LYS A 39 2.57 -8.01 8.68
CA LYS A 39 3.08 -6.75 9.25
C LYS A 39 2.18 -6.27 10.40
N PRO A 40 2.77 -5.63 11.43
CA PRO A 40 2.00 -5.05 12.52
C PRO A 40 1.15 -3.88 12.02
N PHE A 41 -0.08 -3.78 12.52
CA PHE A 41 -1.00 -2.69 12.19
C PHE A 41 -0.40 -1.32 12.57
N THR A 42 -0.33 -0.43 11.59
CA THR A 42 0.28 0.90 11.72
C THR A 42 -0.75 2.01 11.88
N GLY A 43 -2.04 1.71 11.75
CA GLY A 43 -3.12 2.71 11.81
C GLY A 43 -3.21 3.64 10.59
N GLN A 44 -2.39 3.42 9.54
CA GLN A 44 -2.47 4.20 8.31
C GLN A 44 -3.79 3.94 7.58
N ALA A 45 -4.35 4.98 6.98
CA ALA A 45 -5.64 4.89 6.28
C ALA A 45 -5.44 4.83 4.76
N GLY A 46 -6.26 4.02 4.09
CA GLY A 46 -6.40 4.05 2.63
C GLY A 46 -6.70 5.48 2.16
N CYS A 47 -6.04 5.87 1.07
CA CYS A 47 -6.15 7.17 0.42
C CYS A 47 -5.67 8.37 1.27
N SER A 48 -5.04 8.11 2.42
CA SER A 48 -4.34 9.14 3.19
C SER A 48 -2.94 9.38 2.64
N SER A 49 -2.35 10.54 2.98
CA SER A 49 -1.02 10.92 2.49
C SER A 49 0.08 10.02 3.04
N CYS A 50 1.08 9.71 2.21
CA CYS A 50 2.28 8.99 2.61
C CYS A 50 3.54 9.75 2.17
N SER A 51 4.71 9.35 2.68
CA SER A 51 5.97 10.08 2.46
C SER A 51 6.99 9.31 1.63
N THR A 52 6.89 7.98 1.57
CA THR A 52 7.94 7.11 1.02
C THR A 52 7.34 6.13 0.02
N VAL A 53 7.51 6.41 -1.28
CA VAL A 53 7.00 5.58 -2.38
C VAL A 53 7.51 4.14 -2.25
N GLY A 54 6.62 3.17 -2.44
CA GLY A 54 6.93 1.74 -2.39
C GLY A 54 7.05 1.16 -0.98
N ASN A 55 6.90 1.98 0.07
CA ASN A 55 6.77 1.46 1.43
C ASN A 55 5.44 0.70 1.56
N VAL A 56 5.46 -0.44 2.22
CA VAL A 56 4.27 -1.28 2.46
C VAL A 56 4.05 -1.42 3.95
N VAL A 57 2.84 -1.05 4.39
CA VAL A 57 2.43 -1.04 5.79
C VAL A 57 1.10 -1.77 5.95
N CYS A 58 0.85 -2.30 7.13
CA CYS A 58 -0.46 -2.80 7.48
C CYS A 58 -1.34 -1.64 7.94
N GLY A 59 -2.45 -1.38 7.26
CA GLY A 59 -3.33 -0.25 7.51
C GLY A 59 -4.80 -0.62 7.39
N ARG A 60 -5.66 0.39 7.44
CA ARG A 60 -7.11 0.26 7.32
C ARG A 60 -7.58 0.94 6.04
N ASP A 61 -8.29 0.19 5.21
CA ASP A 61 -9.00 0.71 4.05
C ASP A 61 -10.50 0.54 4.29
N GLU A 62 -11.25 1.65 4.32
CA GLU A 62 -12.68 1.67 4.69
C GLU A 62 -12.96 0.86 5.98
N ASP A 63 -13.51 -0.34 5.87
CA ASP A 63 -13.86 -1.22 6.98
C ASP A 63 -13.03 -2.51 7.06
N ARG A 64 -11.96 -2.62 6.25
CA ARG A 64 -11.04 -3.76 6.25
C ARG A 64 -9.63 -3.35 6.67
N VAL A 65 -8.91 -4.32 7.23
CA VAL A 65 -7.48 -4.21 7.51
C VAL A 65 -6.74 -4.88 6.36
N THR A 66 -5.88 -4.13 5.68
CA THR A 66 -5.19 -4.59 4.48
C THR A 66 -3.80 -3.96 4.38
N ASP A 67 -2.97 -4.55 3.54
CA ASP A 67 -1.69 -3.98 3.21
C ASP A 67 -1.88 -2.75 2.32
N LEU A 68 -1.27 -1.64 2.74
CA LEU A 68 -1.26 -0.39 2.00
C LEU A 68 0.14 -0.16 1.44
N ILE A 69 0.23 0.21 0.18
CA ILE A 69 1.46 0.65 -0.48
C ILE A 69 1.40 2.15 -0.73
N CYS A 70 2.48 2.85 -0.41
CA CYS A 70 2.60 4.27 -0.71
C CYS A 70 2.87 4.45 -2.20
N THR A 71 1.92 5.06 -2.90
CA THR A 71 1.94 5.23 -4.35
C THR A 71 1.94 6.71 -4.70
N ALA A 72 2.66 7.06 -5.77
CA ALA A 72 2.66 8.41 -6.31
C ALA A 72 1.54 8.61 -7.33
N PHE A 73 0.70 9.61 -7.10
CA PHE A 73 -0.35 10.08 -7.98
C PHE A 73 0.04 11.46 -8.52
N GLY A 74 0.84 11.49 -9.59
CA GLY A 74 1.40 12.74 -10.12
C GLY A 74 2.37 13.38 -9.12
N THR A 75 1.94 14.47 -8.46
CA THR A 75 2.73 15.18 -7.43
C THR A 75 2.35 14.80 -6.00
N THR A 76 1.27 14.05 -5.79
CA THR A 76 0.81 13.62 -4.46
C THR A 76 1.22 12.18 -4.18
N LEU A 77 1.40 11.86 -2.90
CA LEU A 77 1.73 10.52 -2.44
C LEU A 77 0.62 10.04 -1.51
N SER A 78 0.02 8.89 -1.81
CA SER A 78 -1.07 8.33 -1.00
C SER A 78 -0.92 6.84 -0.75
N TRP A 79 -1.41 6.38 0.40
CA TRP A 79 -1.53 4.98 0.75
C TRP A 79 -2.65 4.33 -0.08
N VAL A 80 -2.36 3.21 -0.73
CA VAL A 80 -3.28 2.51 -1.62
C VAL A 80 -3.36 1.04 -1.20
N PRO A 81 -4.55 0.42 -1.14
CA PRO A 81 -4.67 -1.01 -0.89
C PRO A 81 -3.90 -1.84 -1.92
N VAL A 82 -3.06 -2.76 -1.46
CA VAL A 82 -2.27 -3.65 -2.33
C VAL A 82 -3.19 -4.64 -3.04
N ASP A 83 -4.26 -5.07 -2.39
CA ASP A 83 -5.26 -6.00 -2.92
C ASP A 83 -6.29 -5.31 -3.83
N ASP A 84 -6.34 -3.98 -3.85
CA ASP A 84 -7.38 -3.21 -4.54
C ASP A 84 -6.90 -1.78 -4.86
N SER A 85 -6.04 -1.67 -5.88
CA SER A 85 -5.34 -0.42 -6.21
C SER A 85 -6.23 0.70 -6.77
N ASP A 86 -7.50 0.38 -7.09
CA ASP A 86 -8.42 1.28 -7.79
C ASP A 86 -9.28 2.11 -6.82
N LYS A 87 -9.19 1.84 -5.50
CA LYS A 87 -10.00 2.47 -4.44
C LYS A 87 -9.70 3.95 -4.20
N CYS A 88 -8.45 4.37 -4.41
CA CYS A 88 -8.06 5.77 -4.23
C CYS A 88 -8.20 6.52 -5.54
N GLY A 89 -9.33 7.23 -5.66
CA GLY A 89 -9.71 7.96 -6.86
C GLY A 89 -8.56 8.74 -7.49
N VAL A 90 -8.40 8.49 -8.80
CA VAL A 90 -7.59 9.18 -9.80
C VAL A 90 -6.17 8.63 -10.00
N PHE A 91 -6.01 8.02 -11.18
CA PHE A 91 -4.84 7.35 -11.75
C PHE A 91 -4.57 5.95 -11.17
N THR A 92 -5.22 4.95 -11.76
CA THR A 92 -4.39 3.91 -12.36
C THR A 92 -3.39 4.63 -13.27
N PRO A 93 -2.07 4.72 -12.96
CA PRO A 93 -1.17 4.44 -14.08
C PRO A 93 -1.69 3.11 -14.61
N PRO A 94 -2.02 2.98 -15.90
CA PRO A 94 -2.48 1.69 -16.41
C PRO A 94 -1.55 0.67 -15.78
N GLN A 95 -2.11 -0.32 -15.08
CA GLN A 95 -1.31 -1.43 -14.58
C GLN A 95 -0.35 -1.69 -15.71
N GLN A 96 0.93 -1.43 -15.47
CA GLN A 96 1.90 -1.60 -16.51
C GLN A 96 2.07 -3.12 -16.51
N VAL A 97 1.08 -3.77 -17.09
CA VAL A 97 0.80 -5.20 -17.22
C VAL A 97 1.94 -5.77 -18.01
N ASP A 98 3.11 -5.85 -17.39
CA ASP A 98 4.36 -6.22 -18.03
C ASP A 98 4.49 -5.63 -19.44
N GLY A 99 4.06 -4.37 -19.68
CA GLY A 99 3.70 -3.93 -21.04
C GLY A 99 3.53 -2.42 -21.22
N CYS A 100 3.23 -1.97 -22.45
CA CYS A 100 3.16 -0.55 -22.85
C CYS A 100 1.71 -0.10 -23.03
N PRO A 101 1.42 1.21 -23.23
CA PRO A 101 0.06 1.72 -23.44
C PRO A 101 -0.72 1.00 -24.55
N SER A 102 -0.03 0.43 -25.55
CA SER A 102 -0.63 -0.43 -26.58
C SER A 102 -1.10 -1.82 -26.12
N GLY A 103 -0.89 -2.19 -24.85
CA GLY A 103 -1.16 -3.53 -24.32
C GLY A 103 -0.15 -4.61 -24.76
N LYS A 104 0.95 -4.23 -25.41
CA LYS A 104 2.01 -5.17 -25.83
C LYS A 104 2.91 -5.56 -24.65
N PRO A 105 3.37 -6.82 -24.58
CA PRO A 105 4.33 -7.25 -23.55
C PRO A 105 5.69 -6.57 -23.72
N PHE A 106 6.29 -6.20 -22.61
CA PHE A 106 7.53 -5.46 -22.48
C PHE A 106 8.73 -6.32 -22.83
N GLN A 107 9.56 -5.80 -23.72
CA GLN A 107 10.82 -6.41 -24.12
C GLN A 107 11.96 -5.52 -23.63
N ALA A 108 12.57 -5.88 -22.49
CA ALA A 108 13.68 -5.12 -21.90
C ALA A 108 14.91 -4.96 -22.81
N THR A 109 15.03 -5.84 -23.81
CA THR A 109 16.11 -5.83 -24.82
C THR A 109 15.81 -4.92 -26.02
N ARG A 110 14.63 -4.31 -26.09
CA ARG A 110 14.25 -3.39 -27.18
C ARG A 110 14.35 -1.96 -26.68
N ARG A 111 15.27 -1.18 -27.25
CA ARG A 111 15.40 0.24 -26.91
C ARG A 111 15.16 1.12 -28.13
N ALA A 112 14.64 2.32 -27.87
CA ALA A 112 14.54 3.37 -28.86
C ALA A 112 15.92 3.69 -29.43
N CYS A 113 15.96 4.01 -30.71
CA CYS A 113 17.16 4.32 -31.49
C CYS A 113 18.17 3.16 -31.60
N GLU A 114 17.73 1.92 -31.38
CA GLU A 114 18.46 0.73 -31.76
C GLU A 114 17.92 0.15 -33.07
N THR A 115 18.74 -0.64 -33.76
CA THR A 115 18.34 -1.30 -35.02
C THR A 115 17.21 -2.28 -34.83
N CYS A 116 16.32 -2.35 -35.82
CA CYS A 116 15.21 -3.29 -35.87
C CYS A 116 15.18 -4.06 -37.19
N ALA A 117 14.54 -5.23 -37.21
CA ALA A 117 14.60 -6.16 -38.34
C ALA A 117 13.43 -6.04 -39.31
N THR A 118 12.27 -5.58 -38.84
CA THR A 118 11.01 -5.65 -39.61
C THR A 118 10.27 -4.32 -39.50
N GLU A 119 10.26 -3.56 -40.59
CA GLU A 119 9.56 -2.28 -40.69
C GLU A 119 8.07 -2.44 -40.36
N GLY A 120 7.51 -1.46 -39.63
CA GLY A 120 6.10 -1.44 -39.23
C GLY A 120 5.77 -2.27 -38.00
N ASN A 121 6.69 -3.10 -37.48
CA ASN A 121 6.48 -3.82 -36.23
C ASN A 121 6.40 -2.83 -35.05
N VAL A 122 5.51 -3.09 -34.10
CA VAL A 122 5.31 -2.31 -32.88
C VAL A 122 5.51 -3.21 -31.67
N VAL A 123 6.44 -2.84 -30.81
CA VAL A 123 6.78 -3.56 -29.57
C VAL A 123 6.77 -2.62 -28.39
N CYS A 124 6.61 -3.17 -27.19
CA CYS A 124 6.85 -2.42 -25.97
C CYS A 124 8.33 -2.52 -25.59
N GLY A 125 9.01 -1.39 -25.50
CA GLY A 125 10.43 -1.33 -25.16
C GLY A 125 10.75 -0.11 -24.30
N LEU A 126 12.03 0.26 -24.25
CA LEU A 126 12.52 1.41 -23.48
C LEU A 126 12.84 2.60 -24.37
N ASP A 127 12.30 3.77 -24.03
CA ASP A 127 12.81 5.08 -24.48
C ASP A 127 13.53 5.75 -23.30
N GLY A 128 14.87 5.73 -23.33
CA GLY A 128 15.69 6.05 -22.17
C GLY A 128 15.40 5.11 -20.99
N ASN A 129 14.77 5.64 -19.94
CA ASN A 129 14.36 4.90 -18.73
C ASN A 129 12.84 4.67 -18.64
N MET A 130 12.08 5.11 -19.65
CA MET A 130 10.61 5.00 -19.67
C MET A 130 10.18 3.88 -20.60
N LYS A 131 9.09 3.17 -20.26
CA LYS A 131 8.50 2.19 -21.18
C LYS A 131 7.67 2.93 -22.23
N ALA A 132 7.87 2.58 -23.49
CA ALA A 132 7.19 3.21 -24.60
C ALA A 132 6.92 2.21 -25.72
N ASP A 133 5.87 2.47 -26.49
CA ASP A 133 5.63 1.76 -27.74
C ASP A 133 6.67 2.20 -28.76
N LEU A 134 7.43 1.23 -29.26
CA LEU A 134 8.47 1.42 -30.25
C LEU A 134 7.99 0.88 -31.58
N LYS A 135 7.99 1.72 -32.61
CA LYS A 135 7.71 1.34 -33.99
C LYS A 135 9.00 1.24 -34.79
N CYS A 136 9.24 0.09 -35.41
CA CYS A 136 10.35 -0.09 -36.32
C CYS A 136 10.10 0.74 -37.59
N THR A 137 10.88 1.79 -37.79
CA THR A 137 10.70 2.77 -38.86
C THR A 137 12.01 2.96 -39.60
N LYS A 138 11.92 3.18 -40.92
CA LYS A 138 13.09 3.51 -41.73
C LYS A 138 13.47 4.98 -41.54
N VAL A 139 14.64 5.22 -40.97
CA VAL A 139 15.23 6.55 -40.77
C VAL A 139 16.58 6.57 -41.48
N ASN A 140 16.72 7.48 -42.45
CA ASN A 140 17.94 7.66 -43.26
C ASN A 140 18.53 6.35 -43.84
N GLY A 141 17.65 5.45 -44.27
CA GLY A 141 18.04 4.18 -44.91
C GLY A 141 18.23 3.01 -43.94
N ALA A 142 18.32 3.25 -42.63
CA ALA A 142 18.40 2.23 -41.59
C ALA A 142 17.03 1.97 -40.95
N LEU A 143 16.78 0.72 -40.56
CA LEU A 143 15.60 0.36 -39.76
C LEU A 143 15.95 0.50 -38.28
N ILE A 144 15.25 1.40 -37.58
CA ILE A 144 15.43 1.65 -36.15
C ILE A 144 14.11 1.67 -35.39
N TRP A 145 14.16 1.32 -34.11
CA TRP A 145 13.05 1.49 -33.19
C TRP A 145 12.86 2.98 -32.87
N VAL A 146 11.68 3.53 -33.13
CA VAL A 146 11.33 4.91 -32.79
C VAL A 146 10.13 4.88 -31.85
N ALA A 147 10.20 5.58 -30.72
CA ALA A 147 9.05 5.73 -29.84
C ALA A 147 7.87 6.37 -30.60
N VAL A 148 6.65 5.87 -30.38
CA VAL A 148 5.45 6.42 -31.03
C VAL A 148 5.27 7.87 -30.59
N GLY A 149 5.47 8.82 -31.52
CA GLY A 149 5.46 10.26 -31.24
C GLY A 149 6.81 10.85 -30.84
N GLY A 150 7.86 10.02 -30.73
CA GLY A 150 9.23 10.44 -30.45
C GLY A 150 10.10 10.56 -31.71
N GLN A 151 11.34 11.03 -31.52
CA GLN A 151 12.33 11.17 -32.57
C GLN A 151 13.69 10.65 -32.09
N CYS A 152 14.45 10.03 -32.99
CA CYS A 152 15.82 9.60 -32.72
C CYS A 152 16.80 10.66 -33.27
N PRO A 153 17.43 11.48 -32.40
CA PRO A 153 18.25 12.62 -32.85
C PRO A 153 19.56 12.22 -33.52
N LYS A 154 19.95 10.95 -33.42
CA LYS A 154 21.22 10.42 -33.95
C LYS A 154 21.13 9.74 -35.32
N TYR A 155 19.93 9.60 -35.88
CA TYR A 155 19.71 8.90 -37.14
C TYR A 155 19.22 9.80 -38.23
#